data_AF-A0A8K0K9F9-F1
#
_entry.id   AF-A0A8K0K9F9-F1
#
_cell.length_a   1.000
_cell.length_b   1.000
_cell.length_c   1.000
_cell.angle_alpha   90.00
_cell.angle_beta   90.00
_cell.angle_gamma   90.00
#
_symmetry.space_group_name_H-M   'P 1'
#
loop_
_entity.id
_entity.type
_entity.pdbx_description
1 polymer ?
#
loop_
_entity_poly.entity_id
_entity_poly.type
_entity_poly.pdbx_seq_one_letter_code
_entity_poly.pdbx_strand_id
1 'polypeptide(L)'
;MTSLTKTPELQGPHAFVFYDIECCQDKPSSGGTFMHTPNLLVAASCCDLCITTAKPTSSSSPFCNRCSSQEIIFSSENPVNEFISHLKKLGNSGFKNITCVAHNAKGYDNNFILKSILEETDWKPEVIMKGTKCNRFLSSGVASGSLIPPID
;
A
#
# COMPACT_ATOMS: atom_id res chain seq x y z
N MET A 1 7.72 -31.26 -17.41
CA MET A 1 7.29 -30.87 -16.05
C MET A 1 8.24 -29.80 -15.55
N THR A 2 7.97 -28.54 -15.90
CA THR A 2 8.87 -27.43 -15.58
C THR A 2 8.45 -26.86 -14.23
N SER A 3 9.39 -26.89 -13.30
CA SER A 3 9.27 -26.44 -11.91
C SER A 3 8.51 -25.10 -11.80
N LEU A 4 7.42 -25.11 -11.04
CA LEU A 4 6.79 -23.89 -10.54
C LEU A 4 7.86 -23.09 -9.80
N THR A 5 8.20 -21.92 -10.31
CA THR A 5 9.13 -21.00 -9.65
C THR A 5 8.54 -20.63 -8.30
N LYS A 6 9.23 -21.03 -7.22
CA LYS A 6 8.96 -20.60 -5.85
C LYS A 6 8.73 -19.10 -5.87
N THR A 7 7.52 -18.67 -5.52
CA THR A 7 7.30 -17.27 -5.13
C THR A 7 8.32 -17.01 -4.01
N PRO A 8 9.13 -15.93 -4.06
CA PRO A 8 10.03 -15.64 -2.97
C PRO A 8 9.20 -15.59 -1.69
N GLU A 9 9.48 -16.50 -0.76
CA GLU A 9 8.89 -16.43 0.57
C GLU A 9 9.28 -15.06 1.13
N LEU A 10 8.27 -14.26 1.43
CA LEU A 10 8.46 -12.95 2.03
C LEU A 10 9.09 -13.18 3.42
N GLN A 11 10.41 -13.02 3.53
CA GLN A 11 11.13 -13.27 4.77
C GLN A 11 11.15 -12.00 5.64
N GLY A 12 10.80 -12.17 6.92
CA GLY A 12 10.87 -11.15 7.94
C GLY A 12 9.56 -10.38 8.18
N PRO A 13 9.59 -9.39 9.10
CA PRO A 13 8.42 -8.61 9.52
C PRO A 13 7.51 -8.17 8.38
N HIS A 14 6.24 -8.56 8.45
CA HIS A 14 5.26 -8.27 7.41
C HIS A 14 4.07 -7.48 7.99
N ALA A 15 3.72 -6.37 7.33
CA ALA A 15 2.48 -5.64 7.55
C ALA A 15 1.48 -5.86 6.39
N PHE A 16 0.21 -5.99 6.74
CA PHE A 16 -0.91 -5.96 5.81
C PHE A 16 -1.65 -4.65 6.01
N VAL A 17 -2.02 -4.01 4.91
CA VAL A 17 -2.77 -2.75 4.90
C VAL A 17 -4.00 -2.95 4.04
N PHE A 18 -5.17 -3.01 4.67
CA PHE A 18 -6.44 -3.07 3.99
C PHE A 18 -6.93 -1.65 3.75
N TYR A 19 -7.46 -1.37 2.58
CA TYR A 19 -7.94 -0.02 2.29
C TYR A 19 -9.12 0.00 1.33
N ASP A 20 -9.83 1.11 1.35
CA ASP A 20 -10.94 1.41 0.44
C ASP A 20 -10.89 2.89 0.05
N ILE A 21 -11.30 3.21 -1.19
CA ILE A 21 -11.25 4.56 -1.74
C ILE A 21 -12.63 4.98 -2.23
N GLU A 22 -13.16 6.05 -1.65
CA GLU A 22 -14.35 6.72 -2.17
C GLU A 22 -13.96 7.86 -3.11
N CYS A 23 -14.74 8.00 -4.18
CA CYS A 23 -14.48 8.98 -5.23
C CYS A 23 -15.71 9.86 -5.50
N CYS A 24 -15.47 11.12 -5.84
CA CYS A 24 -16.47 11.97 -6.47
C CYS A 24 -16.27 11.98 -8.00
N GLN A 25 -17.34 12.30 -8.73
CA GLN A 25 -17.35 12.42 -10.19
C GLN A 25 -17.81 13.81 -10.64
N ASP A 26 -17.25 14.85 -10.02
CA ASP A 26 -17.73 16.22 -10.24
C ASP A 26 -17.03 16.93 -11.41
N LYS A 27 -15.90 16.37 -11.87
CA LYS A 27 -15.06 16.97 -12.92
C LYS A 27 -15.39 16.34 -14.28
N PRO A 28 -15.93 17.09 -15.26
CA PRO A 28 -16.16 16.57 -16.60
C PRO A 28 -14.87 16.09 -17.26
N SER A 29 -14.99 15.02 -18.04
CA SER A 29 -13.95 14.45 -18.88
C SER A 29 -14.44 14.38 -20.33
N SER A 30 -13.53 14.10 -21.26
CA SER A 30 -13.85 13.97 -22.68
C SER A 30 -14.94 12.93 -22.92
N GLY A 31 -15.85 13.23 -23.86
CA GLY A 31 -16.90 12.30 -24.28
C GLY A 31 -18.11 12.22 -23.33
N GLY A 32 -18.37 13.26 -22.53
CA GLY A 32 -19.56 13.31 -21.66
C GLY A 32 -19.45 12.40 -20.43
N THR A 33 -18.23 11.98 -20.07
CA THR A 33 -17.95 11.20 -18.87
C THR A 33 -17.44 12.12 -17.76
N PHE A 34 -17.38 11.62 -16.53
CA PHE A 34 -16.85 12.37 -15.39
C PHE A 34 -15.65 11.64 -14.77
N MET A 35 -14.62 12.40 -14.42
CA MET A 35 -13.38 11.88 -13.85
C MET A 35 -13.57 11.53 -12.38
N HIS A 36 -13.25 10.28 -12.01
CA HIS A 36 -13.20 9.86 -10.61
C HIS A 36 -12.04 10.57 -9.91
N THR A 37 -12.36 11.32 -8.85
CA THR A 37 -11.38 12.00 -8.00
C THR A 37 -11.52 11.45 -6.57
N PRO A 38 -10.47 10.84 -5.99
CA PRO A 38 -10.50 10.37 -4.61
C PRO A 38 -10.80 11.53 -3.66
N ASN A 39 -11.74 11.32 -2.73
CA ASN A 39 -12.07 12.30 -1.68
C ASN A 39 -11.89 11.73 -0.27
N LEU A 40 -11.93 10.40 -0.14
CA LEU A 40 -11.78 9.70 1.13
C LEU A 40 -11.07 8.38 0.88
N LEU A 41 -10.06 8.08 1.69
CA LEU A 41 -9.41 6.78 1.74
C LEU A 41 -9.39 6.32 3.18
N VAL A 42 -9.92 5.13 3.43
CA VAL A 42 -9.91 4.50 4.75
C VAL A 42 -8.96 3.33 4.70
N ALA A 43 -8.07 3.22 5.68
CA ALA A 43 -7.13 2.12 5.78
C ALA A 43 -7.07 1.52 7.18
N ALA A 44 -6.85 0.22 7.26
CA ALA A 44 -6.56 -0.49 8.50
C ALA A 44 -5.30 -1.34 8.31
N SER A 45 -4.39 -1.29 9.28
CA SER A 45 -3.14 -2.06 9.22
C SER A 45 -3.06 -3.13 10.30
N CYS A 46 -2.45 -4.27 9.97
CA CYS A 46 -2.16 -5.33 10.92
C CYS A 46 -0.84 -6.03 10.58
N CYS A 47 -0.06 -6.41 11.59
CA CYS A 47 1.14 -7.20 11.39
C CYS A 47 0.83 -8.70 11.19
N ASP A 48 1.83 -9.43 10.70
CA ASP A 48 1.91 -10.90 10.64
C ASP A 48 1.40 -11.64 11.88
N LEU A 49 1.65 -11.11 13.07
CA LEU A 49 1.18 -11.71 14.33
C LEU A 49 -0.32 -11.43 14.58
N CYS A 50 -0.80 -10.24 14.24
CA CYS A 50 -2.19 -9.83 14.49
C CYS A 50 -3.17 -10.49 13.49
N ILE A 51 -2.77 -10.64 12.23
CA ILE A 51 -3.65 -11.22 11.20
C ILE A 51 -3.93 -12.72 11.43
N THR A 52 -2.96 -13.43 12.00
CA THR A 52 -3.05 -14.89 12.27
C THR A 52 -3.80 -15.22 13.56
N THR A 53 -3.84 -14.30 14.51
CA THR A 53 -4.48 -14.52 15.82
C THR A 53 -5.98 -14.18 15.83
N ALA A 54 -6.58 -13.87 14.67
CA ALA A 54 -7.99 -13.49 14.52
C ALA A 54 -8.46 -12.47 15.57
N LYS A 55 -7.56 -11.56 15.97
CA LYS A 55 -7.91 -10.29 16.62
C LYS A 55 -7.81 -9.18 15.59
N PRO A 56 -8.71 -9.13 14.57
CA PRO A 56 -8.96 -7.86 13.92
C PRO A 56 -9.42 -6.94 15.05
N THR A 57 -8.64 -5.91 15.26
CA THR A 57 -8.75 -5.05 16.43
C THR A 57 -10.05 -4.28 16.33
N SER A 58 -11.08 -4.83 16.96
CA SER A 58 -12.10 -4.00 17.58
C SER A 58 -11.37 -2.98 18.45
N SER A 59 -11.93 -1.78 18.56
CA SER A 59 -11.46 -0.65 19.38
C SER A 59 -11.17 -0.96 20.86
N SER A 60 -11.37 -2.20 21.28
CA SER A 60 -11.19 -2.76 22.61
C SER A 60 -10.03 -3.74 22.78
N SER A 61 -9.26 -4.09 21.73
CA SER A 61 -8.08 -4.96 21.86
C SER A 61 -6.84 -4.18 22.32
N PRO A 62 -5.94 -4.79 23.13
CA PRO A 62 -4.71 -4.14 23.54
C PRO A 62 -3.90 -3.72 22.32
N PHE A 63 -3.44 -2.46 22.32
CA PHE A 63 -2.65 -1.87 21.25
C PHE A 63 -1.47 -2.78 20.89
N CYS A 64 -1.38 -3.16 19.62
CA CYS A 64 -0.18 -3.82 19.13
C CYS A 64 0.92 -2.77 19.01
N ASN A 65 2.01 -2.92 19.76
CA ASN A 65 3.16 -2.00 19.71
C ASN A 65 3.87 -1.96 18.33
N ARG A 66 3.53 -2.86 17.40
CA ARG A 66 4.12 -2.93 16.06
C ARG A 66 3.27 -2.30 14.97
N CYS A 67 1.98 -2.64 14.90
CA CYS A 67 1.08 -2.14 13.85
C CYS A 67 0.09 -1.08 14.33
N SER A 68 0.02 -0.78 15.63
CA SER A 68 -0.95 0.13 16.27
C SER A 68 -2.44 -0.17 16.02
N SER A 69 -2.76 -1.09 15.10
CA SER A 69 -4.06 -1.68 14.80
C SER A 69 -5.23 -0.70 14.87
N GLN A 70 -5.06 0.43 14.17
CA GLN A 70 -6.06 1.48 14.08
C GLN A 70 -6.50 1.67 12.63
N GLU A 71 -7.79 1.99 12.49
CA GLU A 71 -8.32 2.60 11.28
C GLU A 71 -7.73 4.01 11.14
N ILE A 72 -7.36 4.36 9.92
CA ILE A 72 -6.79 5.65 9.55
C ILE A 72 -7.62 6.18 8.40
N ILE A 73 -8.10 7.40 8.57
CA ILE A 73 -8.92 8.09 7.59
C ILE A 73 -8.06 9.19 6.95
N PHE A 74 -7.97 9.17 5.62
CA PHE A 74 -7.31 10.18 4.82
C PHE A 74 -8.39 10.91 4.00
N SER A 75 -8.56 12.21 4.23
CA SER A 75 -9.64 12.99 3.63
C SER A 75 -9.19 14.41 3.23
N SER A 76 -7.89 14.60 2.99
CA SER A 76 -7.38 15.86 2.47
C SER A 76 -7.60 15.98 0.96
N GLU A 77 -7.02 17.01 0.34
CA GLU A 77 -7.09 17.22 -1.11
C GLU A 77 -6.44 16.08 -1.92
N ASN A 78 -5.48 15.34 -1.36
CA ASN A 78 -4.86 14.19 -2.00
C ASN A 78 -4.70 13.02 -1.00
N PRO A 79 -5.79 12.27 -0.73
CA PRO A 79 -5.78 11.20 0.26
C PRO A 79 -4.88 10.02 -0.17
N VAL A 80 -4.64 9.86 -1.47
CA VAL A 80 -3.74 8.83 -2.03
C VAL A 80 -2.29 9.09 -1.64
N ASN A 81 -1.83 10.35 -1.70
CA ASN A 81 -0.47 10.71 -1.31
C ASN A 81 -0.21 10.55 0.19
N GLU A 82 -1.21 10.87 1.01
CA GLU A 82 -1.14 10.65 2.45
C GLU A 82 -1.03 9.17 2.76
N PHE A 83 -1.81 8.33 2.06
CA PHE A 83 -1.73 6.89 2.18
C PHE A 83 -0.36 6.35 1.78
N ILE A 84 0.22 6.77 0.65
CA ILE A 84 1.59 6.37 0.24
C ILE A 84 2.62 6.82 1.27
N SER A 85 2.47 8.02 1.83
CA SER A 85 3.33 8.53 2.91
C SER A 85 3.20 7.69 4.17
N HIS A 86 2.01 7.21 4.49
CA HIS A 86 1.77 6.26 5.57
C HIS A 86 2.46 4.91 5.31
N LEU A 87 2.38 4.37 4.08
CA LEU A 87 3.10 3.14 3.71
C LEU A 87 4.62 3.29 3.86
N LYS A 88 5.19 4.45 3.48
CA LYS A 88 6.62 4.77 3.69
C LYS A 88 6.97 4.76 5.19
N LYS A 89 6.14 5.35 6.04
CA LYS A 89 6.33 5.33 7.50
C LYS A 89 6.31 3.92 8.08
N LEU A 90 5.39 3.07 7.59
CA LEU A 90 5.36 1.65 7.96
C LEU A 90 6.63 0.90 7.51
N GLY A 91 7.17 1.19 6.33
CA GLY A 91 8.42 0.59 5.88
C GLY A 91 9.60 0.96 6.80
N ASN A 92 9.64 2.22 7.23
CA ASN A 92 10.67 2.74 8.12
C ASN A 92 10.52 2.25 9.58
N SER A 93 9.37 1.69 9.98
CA SER A 93 9.14 1.15 11.34
C SER A 93 9.64 -0.30 11.52
N GLY A 94 10.31 -0.86 10.52
CA GLY A 94 10.95 -2.18 10.58
C GLY A 94 10.15 -3.31 9.91
N PHE A 95 9.05 -3.00 9.22
CA PHE A 95 8.40 -3.95 8.32
C PHE A 95 9.22 -4.09 7.03
N LYS A 96 9.72 -5.30 6.77
CA LYS A 96 10.45 -5.62 5.54
C LYS A 96 9.53 -5.78 4.34
N ASN A 97 8.29 -6.22 4.62
CA ASN A 97 7.29 -6.48 3.61
C ASN A 97 6.00 -5.75 3.98
N ILE A 98 5.38 -5.10 3.01
CA ILE A 98 4.05 -4.48 3.16
C ILE A 98 3.18 -5.02 2.04
N THR A 99 2.00 -5.54 2.40
CA THR A 99 1.00 -5.99 1.42
C THR A 99 -0.25 -5.16 1.57
N CYS A 100 -0.57 -4.39 0.52
CA CYS A 100 -1.79 -3.61 0.46
C CYS A 100 -2.90 -4.43 -0.21
N VAL A 101 -4.10 -4.42 0.36
CA VAL A 101 -5.26 -5.16 -0.12
C VAL A 101 -6.44 -4.19 -0.21
N ALA A 102 -6.85 -3.84 -1.42
CA ALA A 102 -8.00 -2.98 -1.62
C ALA A 102 -9.32 -3.76 -1.58
N HIS A 103 -10.41 -3.12 -1.16
CA HIS A 103 -11.75 -3.70 -1.24
C HIS A 103 -12.16 -3.99 -2.70
N ASN A 104 -11.87 -3.07 -3.62
CA ASN A 104 -12.15 -3.19 -5.05
C ASN A 104 -10.90 -3.01 -5.91
N ALA A 105 -9.86 -3.80 -5.61
CA ALA A 105 -8.58 -3.79 -6.32
C ALA A 105 -8.70 -3.96 -7.85
N LYS A 106 -9.70 -4.71 -8.30
CA LYS A 106 -9.94 -4.99 -9.73
C LYS A 106 -10.64 -3.83 -10.45
N GLY A 107 -11.53 -3.13 -9.74
CA GLY A 107 -12.36 -2.08 -10.33
C GLY A 107 -11.56 -0.81 -10.59
N TYR A 108 -11.03 -0.20 -9.53
CA TYR A 108 -10.33 1.07 -9.68
C TYR A 108 -9.35 1.45 -8.57
N ASP A 109 -9.49 0.96 -7.33
CA ASP A 109 -8.69 1.45 -6.19
C ASP A 109 -7.18 1.38 -6.44
N ASN A 110 -6.72 0.24 -6.99
CA ASN A 110 -5.32 0.03 -7.31
C ASN A 110 -4.80 0.98 -8.40
N ASN A 111 -5.66 1.47 -9.29
CA ASN A 111 -5.26 2.36 -10.37
C ASN A 111 -4.84 3.73 -9.82
N PHE A 112 -5.51 4.22 -8.77
CA PHE A 112 -5.12 5.47 -8.12
C PHE A 112 -3.76 5.36 -7.43
N ILE A 113 -3.54 4.26 -6.69
CA ILE A 113 -2.25 4.01 -6.03
C ILE A 113 -1.14 3.86 -7.06
N LEU A 114 -1.37 3.08 -8.13
CA LEU A 114 -0.37 2.86 -9.17
C LEU A 114 -0.03 4.16 -9.91
N LYS A 115 -1.04 4.96 -10.26
CA LYS A 115 -0.85 6.26 -10.91
C LYS A 115 0.03 7.17 -10.05
N SER A 116 -0.31 7.33 -8.77
CA SER A 116 0.46 8.17 -7.85
C SER A 116 1.89 7.64 -7.64
N ILE A 117 2.09 6.32 -7.57
CA ILE A 117 3.44 5.74 -7.52
C ILE A 117 4.25 6.10 -8.77
N LEU A 118 3.67 5.97 -9.96
CA LEU A 118 4.36 6.23 -11.23
C LEU A 118 4.63 7.73 -11.49
N GLU A 119 3.71 8.60 -11.08
CA GLU A 119 3.79 10.04 -11.35
C GLU A 119 4.50 10.83 -10.26
N GLU A 120 4.41 10.39 -9.00
CA GLU A 120 4.76 11.21 -7.83
C GLU A 120 5.85 10.59 -6.95
N THR A 121 6.38 9.43 -7.33
CA THR A 121 7.43 8.75 -6.55
C THR A 121 8.53 8.17 -7.43
N ASP A 122 9.73 8.02 -6.87
CA ASP A 122 10.83 7.29 -7.51
C ASP A 122 10.71 5.76 -7.36
N TRP A 123 9.61 5.25 -6.81
CA TRP A 123 9.39 3.82 -6.71
C TRP A 123 9.17 3.23 -8.10
N LYS A 124 9.96 2.22 -8.45
CA LYS A 124 9.80 1.45 -9.69
C LYS A 124 9.12 0.13 -9.35
N PRO A 125 7.77 0.07 -9.36
CA PRO A 125 7.08 -1.16 -9.00
C PRO A 125 7.29 -2.22 -10.08
N GLU A 126 7.68 -3.43 -9.67
CA GLU A 126 7.50 -4.61 -10.51
C GLU A 126 6.03 -5.01 -10.46
N VAL A 127 5.33 -4.94 -11.60
CA VAL A 127 3.93 -5.34 -11.71
C VAL A 127 3.85 -6.85 -11.96
N ILE A 128 3.36 -7.60 -10.98
CA ILE A 128 3.21 -9.05 -11.06
C ILE A 128 1.76 -9.39 -11.40
N MET A 129 1.54 -9.87 -12.63
CA MET A 129 0.23 -10.31 -13.13
C MET A 129 0.14 -11.84 -13.15
N LYS A 130 -0.16 -12.46 -12.00
CA LYS A 130 -0.31 -13.94 -11.87
C LYS A 130 -1.71 -14.47 -12.19
N GLY A 131 -2.58 -13.67 -12.82
CA GLY A 131 -3.89 -14.12 -13.33
C GLY A 131 -5.00 -14.34 -12.28
N THR A 132 -4.74 -14.11 -10.99
CA THR A 132 -5.71 -14.32 -9.90
C THR A 132 -6.32 -13.01 -9.41
N LYS A 133 -7.08 -12.27 -10.23
CA LYS A 133 -7.92 -11.09 -9.87
C LYS A 133 -7.29 -9.96 -9.00
N CYS A 134 -6.02 -10.06 -8.62
CA CYS A 134 -5.29 -9.20 -7.70
C CYS A 134 -3.95 -8.82 -8.34
N ASN A 135 -3.64 -7.53 -8.35
CA ASN A 135 -2.35 -7.02 -8.79
C ASN A 135 -1.40 -7.00 -7.59
N ARG A 136 -0.18 -7.51 -7.76
CA ARG A 136 0.88 -7.45 -6.75
C ARG A 136 2.00 -6.54 -7.26
N PHE A 137 2.46 -5.65 -6.39
CA PHE A 137 3.57 -4.74 -6.66
C PHE A 137 4.72 -5.06 -5.71
N LEU A 138 5.95 -5.09 -6.24
CA LEU A 138 7.17 -5.14 -5.43
C LEU A 138 7.94 -3.85 -5.64
N SER A 139 8.43 -3.22 -4.56
CA SER A 139 9.42 -2.16 -4.65
C SER A 139 10.80 -2.73 -4.32
N SER A 140 11.75 -2.58 -5.25
CA SER A 140 13.16 -2.76 -4.93
C SER A 140 13.67 -1.48 -4.26
N GLY A 141 13.95 -1.52 -2.97
CA GLY A 141 14.56 -0.39 -2.26
C GLY A 141 15.92 -0.08 -2.86
N VAL A 142 16.06 1.07 -3.52
CA VAL A 142 17.39 1.65 -3.79
C VAL A 142 17.82 2.29 -2.49
N ALA A 143 18.73 1.62 -1.76
CA ALA A 143 19.46 2.31 -0.71
C ALA A 143 20.30 3.38 -1.38
N SER A 144 19.84 4.64 -1.36
CA SER A 144 20.68 5.79 -1.67
C SER A 144 21.69 5.93 -0.52
N GLY A 145 22.75 5.13 -0.59
CA GLY A 145 23.94 5.34 0.22
C GLY A 145 24.63 6.61 -0.28
N SER A 146 24.44 7.70 0.45
CA SER A 146 25.28 8.88 0.29
C SER A 146 26.73 8.46 0.58
N LEU A 147 27.57 8.53 -0.45
CA LEU A 147 29.01 8.45 -0.32
C LEU A 147 29.45 9.60 0.60
N ILE A 148 29.85 9.26 1.83
CA ILE A 148 30.62 10.16 2.68
C ILE A 148 32.00 10.26 2.02
N PRO A 149 32.46 11.44 1.57
CA PRO A 149 33.82 11.56 1.05
C PRO A 149 34.83 11.33 2.19
N PRO A 150 36.00 10.74 1.89
CA PRO A 150 37.04 10.55 2.89
C PRO A 150 37.48 11.91 3.45
N ILE A 151 37.63 11.95 4.77
CA ILE A 151 38.26 13.05 5.48
C ILE A 151 39.77 12.85 5.34
N ASP A 152 40.45 13.81 4.74
CA ASP A 152 41.92 13.95 4.82
C ASP A 152 42.34 14.48 6.20
#